data_AF-A0A7S4BJ03-F1
#
_entry.id   AF-A0A7S4BJ03-F1
#
_cell.length_a   1.000
_cell.length_b   1.000
_cell.length_c   1.000
_cell.angle_alpha   90.00
_cell.angle_beta   90.00
_cell.angle_gamma   90.00
#
_symmetry.space_group_name_H-M   'P 1'
#
loop_
_entity.id
_entity.type
_entity.pdbx_description
1 polymer ?
#
loop_
_entity_poly.entity_id
_entity_poly.type
_entity_poly.pdbx_seq_one_letter_code
_entity_poly.pdbx_strand_id
1 'polypeptide(L)'
;IFPMASTAPPAGQVHKLTNVEAQRIMAILEESYNKLELIAQVPALRLPNIDLLSDSLGEDVVHLLKEQVLLEQQYEQVSMPKADHAVEDDGNLPDFETLDDELRHSTRVLCRMLREAPQIAARLRDAMLLEGFDGQASETMQRFLDAFGELKSQTYQRLSTSVEEERSKEDWFLDISSREEKASQTLRQLQKEIRAEKQERERQVSARNEKITKLRTELEQIREATVSEIKAIEAEAKAQEEADMNAFTSKEEALRQEFEKLKVDLAQKKAENKDSEEFLRKKKVKNESEVENWISKYDQDMDEKDREITSLRAIYDEERKEMMRLEEYFSKLMIEREAQLAAERVKAEALARERAQQVTLARAATMLQKMWRGRIARRELERKKSGTKKGKGGKGKKGKKGGKGKKKK
;
A
#
# COMPACT_ATOMS: atom_id res chain seq x y z
N ILE A 1 15.26 -22.77 -59.40
CA ILE A 1 14.86 -23.86 -60.31
C ILE A 1 15.58 -23.61 -61.62
N PHE A 2 16.83 -24.07 -61.72
CA PHE A 2 17.59 -24.05 -62.98
C PHE A 2 17.19 -25.33 -63.75
N PRO A 3 16.97 -25.26 -65.07
CA PRO A 3 16.63 -26.46 -65.83
C PRO A 3 17.87 -27.35 -65.83
N MET A 4 17.77 -28.51 -65.18
CA MET A 4 18.73 -29.58 -65.40
C MET A 4 18.54 -30.05 -66.84
N ALA A 5 19.38 -29.54 -67.73
CA ALA A 5 19.54 -30.12 -69.06
C ALA A 5 19.93 -31.57 -68.86
N SER A 6 19.03 -32.47 -69.23
CA SER A 6 19.24 -33.91 -69.27
C SER A 6 20.41 -34.18 -70.21
N THR A 7 21.60 -34.35 -69.64
CA THR A 7 22.78 -34.86 -70.34
C THR A 7 22.66 -36.38 -70.36
N ALA A 8 21.70 -36.87 -71.15
CA ALA A 8 21.68 -38.27 -71.51
C ALA A 8 22.99 -38.58 -72.27
N PRO A 9 23.66 -39.71 -71.96
CA PRO A 9 24.82 -40.13 -72.74
C PRO A 9 24.41 -40.28 -74.21
N PRO A 10 25.32 -40.02 -75.17
CA PRO A 10 25.02 -40.29 -76.57
C PRO A 10 24.54 -41.75 -76.70
N ALA A 11 23.36 -41.93 -77.27
CA ALA A 11 22.69 -43.20 -77.42
C ALA A 11 23.66 -44.26 -77.98
N GLY A 12 23.65 -45.46 -77.39
CA GLY A 12 24.55 -46.56 -77.74
C GLY A 12 24.49 -46.86 -79.24
N GLN A 13 25.45 -46.32 -79.99
CA GLN A 13 25.65 -46.66 -81.38
C GLN A 13 26.08 -48.12 -81.44
N VAL A 14 25.33 -48.92 -82.19
CA VAL A 14 25.75 -50.26 -82.56
C VAL A 14 26.86 -50.09 -83.59
N HIS A 15 28.09 -49.92 -83.11
CA HIS A 15 29.23 -49.69 -83.96
C HIS A 15 29.48 -50.95 -84.79
N LYS A 16 29.53 -50.80 -86.12
CA LYS A 16 29.94 -51.87 -87.03
C LYS A 16 31.40 -51.63 -87.41
N LEU A 17 32.23 -52.66 -87.34
CA LEU A 17 33.63 -52.59 -87.77
C LEU A 17 33.66 -52.35 -89.29
N THR A 18 34.08 -51.17 -89.72
CA THR A 18 34.20 -50.80 -91.13
C THR A 18 35.57 -51.16 -91.72
N ASN A 19 36.60 -51.27 -90.89
CA ASN A 19 37.96 -51.60 -91.31
C ASN A 19 38.14 -53.13 -91.42
N VAL A 20 38.64 -53.59 -92.57
CA VAL A 20 38.90 -55.00 -92.87
C VAL A 20 39.94 -55.61 -91.92
N GLU A 21 40.96 -54.86 -91.53
CA GLU A 21 41.98 -55.30 -90.56
C GLU A 21 41.36 -55.47 -89.17
N ALA A 22 40.49 -54.56 -88.76
CA ALA A 22 39.76 -54.66 -87.50
C ALA A 22 38.81 -55.86 -87.47
N GLN A 23 38.12 -56.15 -88.60
CA GLN A 23 37.32 -57.36 -88.75
C GLN A 23 38.16 -58.64 -88.66
N ARG A 24 39.37 -58.66 -89.26
CA ARG A 24 40.29 -59.80 -89.17
C ARG A 24 40.81 -60.02 -87.75
N ILE A 25 41.21 -58.96 -87.06
CA ILE A 25 41.66 -59.02 -85.66
C ILE A 25 40.54 -59.59 -84.78
N MET A 26 39.31 -59.10 -84.93
CA MET A 26 38.18 -59.61 -84.17
C MET A 26 37.83 -61.06 -84.53
N ALA A 27 37.94 -61.46 -85.80
CA ALA A 27 37.74 -62.85 -86.20
C ALA A 27 38.77 -63.81 -85.57
N ILE A 28 40.04 -63.38 -85.47
CA ILE A 28 41.09 -64.14 -84.79
C ILE A 28 40.80 -64.23 -83.29
N LEU A 29 40.41 -63.13 -82.64
CA LEU A 29 40.07 -63.12 -81.21
C LEU A 29 38.84 -63.99 -80.93
N GLU A 30 37.82 -63.95 -81.79
CA GLU A 30 36.64 -64.81 -81.72
C GLU A 30 37.02 -66.29 -81.87
N GLU A 31 37.80 -66.63 -82.89
CA GLU A 31 38.23 -68.00 -83.13
C GLU A 31 39.12 -68.54 -82.01
N SER A 32 40.02 -67.72 -81.47
CA SER A 32 40.86 -68.07 -80.32
C SER A 32 40.04 -68.26 -79.05
N TYR A 33 39.08 -67.37 -78.76
CA TYR A 33 38.19 -67.51 -77.61
C TYR A 33 37.39 -68.80 -77.69
N ASN A 34 36.77 -69.09 -78.84
CA ASN A 34 35.98 -70.31 -79.05
C ASN A 34 36.84 -71.58 -78.90
N LYS A 35 38.09 -71.56 -79.38
CA LYS A 35 39.03 -72.69 -79.19
C LYS A 35 39.39 -72.88 -77.72
N LEU A 36 39.68 -71.80 -77.01
CA LEU A 36 39.99 -71.83 -75.57
C LEU A 36 38.78 -72.31 -74.74
N GLU A 37 37.57 -71.89 -75.10
CA GLU A 37 36.33 -72.34 -74.46
C GLU A 37 36.06 -73.83 -74.69
N LEU A 38 36.40 -74.37 -75.87
CA LEU A 38 36.32 -75.80 -76.16
C LEU A 38 37.35 -76.61 -75.37
N ILE A 39 38.61 -76.15 -75.29
CA ILE A 39 39.67 -76.82 -74.51
C ILE A 39 39.36 -76.78 -73.02
N ALA A 40 38.78 -75.68 -72.53
CA ALA A 40 38.39 -75.53 -71.13
C ALA A 40 37.38 -76.59 -70.65
N GLN A 41 36.68 -77.27 -71.57
CA GLN A 41 35.74 -78.36 -71.27
C GLN A 41 36.43 -79.72 -71.11
N VAL A 42 37.73 -79.82 -71.42
CA VAL A 42 38.56 -81.01 -71.21
C VAL A 42 39.29 -80.86 -69.86
N PRO A 43 39.30 -81.87 -68.97
CA PRO A 43 40.04 -81.78 -67.72
C PRO A 43 41.53 -81.85 -68.00
N ALA A 44 42.29 -81.02 -67.29
CA ALA A 44 43.73 -81.13 -67.27
C ALA A 44 44.17 -82.36 -66.45
N LEU A 45 45.14 -83.11 -66.98
CA LEU A 45 45.93 -84.12 -66.26
C LEU A 45 45.20 -85.35 -65.72
N ARG A 46 43.86 -85.45 -65.86
CA ARG A 46 43.04 -86.55 -65.33
C ARG A 46 41.85 -86.85 -66.23
N LEU A 47 41.52 -88.13 -66.37
CA LEU A 47 40.28 -88.58 -66.98
C LEU A 47 39.37 -89.19 -65.92
N PRO A 48 38.03 -89.02 -66.04
CA PRO A 48 37.06 -89.85 -65.34
C PRO A 48 37.25 -91.35 -65.62
N ASN A 49 36.51 -92.19 -64.92
CA ASN A 49 36.56 -93.64 -65.06
C ASN A 49 36.46 -94.06 -66.53
N ILE A 50 37.57 -94.65 -67.01
CA ILE A 50 37.82 -95.01 -68.39
C ILE A 50 36.73 -95.95 -68.94
N ASP A 51 36.18 -96.82 -68.09
CA ASP A 51 35.16 -97.79 -68.49
C ASP A 51 33.82 -97.11 -68.82
N LEU A 52 33.44 -96.08 -68.04
CA LEU A 52 32.22 -95.29 -68.28
C LEU A 52 32.34 -94.39 -69.51
N LEU A 53 33.56 -93.91 -69.79
CA LEU A 53 33.85 -93.08 -70.96
C LEU A 53 33.89 -93.94 -72.24
N SER A 54 34.39 -95.17 -72.18
CA SER A 54 34.48 -96.08 -73.33
C SER A 54 33.08 -96.43 -73.87
N ASP A 55 32.12 -96.69 -72.97
CA ASP A 55 30.73 -97.00 -73.32
C ASP A 55 29.97 -95.80 -73.93
N SER A 56 30.39 -94.57 -73.61
CA SER A 56 29.66 -93.34 -73.97
C SER A 56 30.29 -92.52 -75.10
N LEU A 57 31.62 -92.57 -75.28
CA LEU A 57 32.37 -91.76 -76.23
C LEU A 57 33.03 -92.59 -77.35
N GLY A 58 33.14 -93.91 -77.18
CA GLY A 58 33.82 -94.81 -78.10
C GLY A 58 35.32 -94.92 -77.82
N GLU A 59 35.89 -96.07 -78.15
CA GLU A 59 37.27 -96.45 -77.80
C GLU A 59 38.32 -95.51 -78.42
N ASP A 60 38.09 -95.03 -79.64
CA ASP A 60 38.98 -94.09 -80.35
C ASP A 60 39.07 -92.72 -79.65
N VAL A 61 37.95 -92.20 -79.16
CA VAL A 61 37.90 -90.89 -78.47
C VAL A 61 38.56 -91.01 -77.10
N VAL A 62 38.32 -92.12 -76.40
CA VAL A 62 38.95 -92.42 -75.13
C VAL A 62 40.46 -92.62 -75.29
N HIS A 63 40.91 -93.25 -76.38
CA HIS A 63 42.33 -93.38 -76.68
C HIS A 63 43.00 -92.03 -76.88
N LEU A 64 42.40 -91.13 -77.68
CA LEU A 64 42.94 -89.78 -77.91
C LEU A 64 42.97 -88.94 -76.63
N LEU A 65 41.96 -89.07 -75.77
CA LEU A 65 41.94 -88.40 -74.47
C LEU A 65 43.00 -88.97 -73.51
N LYS A 66 43.24 -90.29 -73.52
CA LYS A 66 44.31 -90.93 -72.74
C LYS A 66 45.68 -90.47 -73.20
N GLU A 67 45.89 -90.41 -74.51
CA GLU A 67 47.11 -89.91 -75.13
C GLU A 67 47.35 -88.45 -74.75
N GLN A 68 46.32 -87.60 -74.82
CA GLN A 68 46.42 -86.21 -74.37
C GLN A 68 46.80 -86.09 -72.90
N VAL A 69 46.14 -86.83 -72.01
CA VAL A 69 46.46 -86.76 -70.58
C VAL A 69 47.85 -87.30 -70.28
N LEU A 70 48.30 -88.33 -71.00
CA LEU A 70 49.67 -88.83 -70.90
C LEU A 70 50.68 -87.77 -71.35
N LEU A 71 50.44 -87.11 -72.49
CA LEU A 71 51.29 -86.03 -73.00
C LEU A 71 51.30 -84.83 -72.04
N GLU A 72 50.16 -84.45 -71.45
CA GLU A 72 50.07 -83.39 -70.44
C GLU A 72 50.88 -83.74 -69.17
N GLN A 73 50.78 -84.98 -68.69
CA GLN A 73 51.54 -85.45 -67.51
C GLN A 73 53.04 -85.50 -67.79
N GLN A 74 53.46 -85.99 -68.96
CA GLN A 74 54.85 -85.99 -69.38
C GLN A 74 55.36 -84.56 -69.55
N TYR A 75 54.55 -83.67 -70.12
CA TYR A 75 54.91 -82.27 -70.30
C TYR A 75 55.06 -81.56 -68.96
N GLU A 76 54.17 -81.80 -67.99
CA GLU A 76 54.30 -81.27 -66.63
C GLU A 76 55.61 -81.75 -65.97
N GLN A 77 55.95 -83.04 -66.11
CA GLN A 77 57.18 -83.60 -65.55
C GLN A 77 58.46 -83.00 -66.17
N VAL A 78 58.46 -82.69 -67.46
CA VAL A 78 59.63 -82.13 -68.17
C VAL A 78 59.69 -80.60 -68.05
N SER A 79 58.54 -79.92 -67.94
CA SER A 79 58.42 -78.46 -67.81
C SER A 79 58.74 -77.97 -66.38
N MET A 80 58.55 -78.83 -65.37
CA MET A 80 58.90 -78.50 -63.98
C MET A 80 60.43 -78.41 -63.81
N PRO A 81 60.95 -77.34 -63.17
CA PRO A 81 62.39 -77.19 -62.97
C PRO A 81 62.91 -78.31 -62.05
N LYS A 82 63.93 -79.05 -62.51
CA LYS A 82 64.65 -80.07 -61.73
C LYS A 82 65.33 -79.45 -60.50
N ALA A 83 64.60 -79.29 -59.40
CA ALA A 83 65.17 -78.99 -58.09
C ALA A 83 65.55 -80.31 -57.40
N ASP A 84 66.86 -80.53 -57.24
CA ASP A 84 67.53 -81.57 -56.43
C ASP A 84 66.99 -83.00 -56.51
N HIS A 85 67.57 -83.79 -57.42
CA HIS A 85 67.37 -85.24 -57.49
C HIS A 85 68.01 -85.98 -56.31
N ALA A 86 67.26 -86.91 -55.73
CA ALA A 86 67.82 -88.20 -55.35
C ALA A 86 66.92 -89.32 -55.91
N VAL A 87 67.58 -90.35 -56.42
CA VAL A 87 67.08 -91.63 -56.93
C VAL A 87 66.80 -91.71 -58.44
N GLU A 88 67.83 -92.24 -59.12
CA GLU A 88 67.84 -93.39 -60.04
C GLU A 88 66.74 -93.50 -61.12
N ASP A 89 67.21 -93.33 -62.37
CA ASP A 89 66.95 -94.15 -63.57
C ASP A 89 65.81 -95.19 -63.49
N ASP A 90 64.74 -94.97 -64.26
CA ASP A 90 64.26 -95.91 -65.30
C ASP A 90 63.11 -95.25 -66.09
N GLY A 91 63.28 -95.03 -67.39
CA GLY A 91 62.18 -94.62 -68.29
C GLY A 91 62.57 -93.63 -69.40
N ASN A 92 62.46 -94.09 -70.63
CA ASN A 92 62.66 -93.36 -71.89
C ASN A 92 61.71 -92.15 -72.05
N LEU A 93 62.04 -91.00 -71.45
CA LEU A 93 61.30 -89.74 -71.57
C LEU A 93 61.65 -89.01 -72.88
N PRO A 94 60.66 -88.59 -73.71
CA PRO A 94 60.88 -87.86 -74.96
C PRO A 94 61.56 -86.49 -74.80
N ASP A 95 62.16 -85.97 -75.87
CA ASP A 95 62.73 -84.61 -75.90
C ASP A 95 61.63 -83.54 -75.75
N PHE A 96 61.91 -82.45 -75.04
CA PHE A 96 60.92 -81.41 -74.71
C PHE A 96 60.32 -80.76 -75.96
N GLU A 97 61.12 -80.49 -76.99
CA GLU A 97 60.61 -79.91 -78.25
C GLU A 97 59.68 -80.88 -78.98
N THR A 98 60.04 -82.17 -79.02
CA THR A 98 59.18 -83.20 -79.63
C THR A 98 57.88 -83.38 -78.85
N LEU A 99 57.94 -83.33 -77.52
CA LEU A 99 56.78 -83.45 -76.65
C LEU A 99 55.86 -82.22 -76.73
N ASP A 100 56.41 -81.01 -76.84
CA ASP A 100 55.64 -79.78 -77.07
C ASP A 100 54.92 -79.81 -78.42
N ASP A 101 55.58 -80.31 -79.48
CA ASP A 101 54.98 -80.46 -80.80
C ASP A 101 53.90 -81.55 -80.83
N GLU A 102 54.13 -82.69 -80.18
CA GLU A 102 53.15 -83.79 -80.03
C GLU A 102 51.95 -83.35 -79.20
N LEU A 103 52.17 -82.68 -78.07
CA LEU A 103 51.09 -82.12 -77.23
C LEU A 103 50.29 -81.06 -77.99
N ARG A 104 50.94 -80.17 -78.74
CA ARG A 104 50.24 -79.21 -79.62
C ARG A 104 49.47 -79.90 -80.72
N HIS A 105 50.02 -80.96 -81.32
CA HIS A 105 49.33 -81.73 -82.34
C HIS A 105 48.08 -82.41 -81.77
N SER A 106 48.23 -83.14 -80.65
CA SER A 106 47.14 -83.79 -79.93
C SER A 106 46.07 -82.78 -79.49
N THR A 107 46.45 -81.64 -78.91
CA THR A 107 45.53 -80.56 -78.52
C THR A 107 44.78 -79.98 -79.73
N ARG A 108 45.44 -79.83 -80.89
CA ARG A 108 44.78 -79.39 -82.14
C ARG A 108 43.80 -80.43 -82.67
N VAL A 109 44.14 -81.71 -82.62
CA VAL A 109 43.27 -82.82 -83.05
C VAL A 109 42.06 -82.91 -82.12
N LEU A 110 42.26 -82.80 -80.81
CA LEU A 110 41.19 -82.71 -79.83
C LEU A 110 40.27 -81.50 -80.06
N CYS A 111 40.83 -80.31 -80.31
CA CYS A 111 40.02 -79.13 -80.62
C CYS A 111 39.17 -79.32 -81.88
N ARG A 112 39.73 -79.94 -82.92
CA ARG A 112 38.99 -80.25 -84.16
C ARG A 112 37.87 -81.25 -83.87
N MET A 113 38.17 -82.31 -83.13
CA MET A 113 37.20 -83.31 -82.73
C MET A 113 36.05 -82.71 -81.89
N LEU A 114 36.37 -81.90 -80.88
CA LEU A 114 35.37 -81.23 -80.03
C LEU A 114 34.52 -80.22 -80.82
N ARG A 115 35.10 -79.59 -81.84
CA ARG A 115 34.39 -78.67 -82.75
C ARG A 115 33.47 -79.41 -83.73
N GLU A 116 33.90 -80.55 -84.27
CA GLU A 116 33.15 -81.36 -85.23
C GLU A 116 32.06 -82.21 -84.55
N ALA A 117 32.27 -82.58 -83.29
CA ALA A 117 31.38 -83.40 -82.48
C ALA A 117 31.17 -82.78 -81.07
N PRO A 118 30.37 -81.70 -80.93
CA PRO A 118 30.16 -81.00 -79.66
C PRO A 118 29.49 -81.87 -78.57
N GLN A 119 28.83 -82.97 -78.96
CA GLN A 119 28.30 -83.97 -78.05
C GLN A 119 29.37 -84.64 -77.18
N ILE A 120 30.63 -84.69 -77.65
CA ILE A 120 31.76 -85.25 -76.89
C ILE A 120 32.05 -84.39 -75.67
N ALA A 121 32.11 -83.07 -75.84
CA ALA A 121 32.34 -82.13 -74.74
C ALA A 121 31.20 -82.17 -73.70
N ALA A 122 29.95 -82.29 -74.15
CA ALA A 122 28.80 -82.44 -73.26
C ALA A 122 28.86 -83.73 -72.44
N ARG A 123 29.13 -84.87 -73.09
CA ARG A 123 29.27 -86.17 -72.41
C ARG A 123 30.44 -86.23 -71.45
N LEU A 124 31.55 -85.57 -71.79
CA LEU A 124 32.69 -85.43 -70.88
C LEU A 124 32.30 -84.68 -69.61
N ARG A 125 31.60 -83.55 -69.72
CA ARG A 125 31.09 -82.81 -68.55
C ARG A 125 30.11 -83.65 -67.72
N ASP A 126 29.20 -84.37 -68.36
CA ASP A 126 28.23 -85.24 -67.67
C ASP A 126 28.95 -86.36 -66.90
N ALA A 127 29.99 -86.97 -67.48
CA ALA A 127 30.81 -87.97 -66.83
C ALA A 127 31.58 -87.40 -65.61
N MET A 128 32.06 -86.16 -65.70
CA MET A 128 32.73 -85.48 -64.56
C MET A 128 31.77 -85.16 -63.42
N LEU A 129 30.55 -84.71 -63.74
CA LEU A 129 29.52 -84.43 -62.74
C LEU A 129 29.08 -85.69 -61.98
N LEU A 130 29.02 -86.83 -62.67
CA LEU A 130 28.71 -88.14 -62.06
C LEU A 130 29.77 -88.59 -61.05
N GLU A 131 31.02 -88.16 -61.21
CA GLU A 131 32.14 -88.47 -60.31
C GLU A 131 32.35 -87.44 -59.20
N GLY A 132 31.44 -86.46 -59.08
CA GLY A 132 31.50 -85.44 -58.04
C GLY A 132 32.53 -84.33 -58.30
N PHE A 133 33.01 -84.20 -59.54
CA PHE A 133 33.75 -83.03 -59.98
C PHE A 133 32.78 -81.98 -60.53
N ASP A 134 33.12 -80.70 -60.40
CA ASP A 134 32.23 -79.58 -60.76
C ASP A 134 31.91 -79.46 -62.27
N GLY A 135 32.37 -80.39 -63.12
CA GLY A 135 32.08 -80.41 -64.57
C GLY A 135 32.53 -79.15 -65.31
N GLN A 136 33.33 -78.33 -64.65
CA GLN A 136 33.70 -76.99 -65.02
C GLN A 136 35.22 -76.89 -65.20
N ALA A 137 35.64 -76.01 -66.10
CA ALA A 137 37.04 -75.66 -66.28
C ALA A 137 37.65 -75.20 -64.94
N SER A 138 38.96 -75.41 -64.77
CA SER A 138 39.70 -74.89 -63.60
C SER A 138 39.38 -73.41 -63.37
N GLU A 139 39.29 -72.98 -62.10
CA GLU A 139 39.04 -71.59 -61.71
C GLU A 139 40.01 -70.61 -62.40
N THR A 140 41.27 -71.03 -62.62
CA THR A 140 42.27 -70.25 -63.36
C THR A 140 41.94 -70.09 -64.83
N MET A 141 41.43 -71.14 -65.48
CA MET A 141 41.02 -71.12 -66.88
C MET A 141 39.73 -70.30 -67.09
N GLN A 142 38.78 -70.38 -66.14
CA GLN A 142 37.57 -69.55 -66.19
C GLN A 142 37.91 -68.06 -66.10
N ARG A 143 38.75 -67.66 -65.12
CA ARG A 143 39.22 -66.27 -65.01
C ARG A 143 39.95 -65.78 -66.26
N PHE A 144 40.71 -66.67 -66.90
CA PHE A 144 41.38 -66.35 -68.15
C PHE A 144 40.39 -66.15 -69.30
N LEU A 145 39.38 -67.02 -69.43
CA LEU A 145 38.30 -66.86 -70.41
C LEU A 145 37.52 -65.56 -70.18
N ASP A 146 37.17 -65.23 -68.94
CA ASP A 146 36.48 -63.98 -68.60
C ASP A 146 37.32 -62.75 -68.99
N ALA A 147 38.60 -62.73 -68.61
CA ALA A 147 39.51 -61.64 -68.97
C ALA A 147 39.73 -61.54 -70.49
N PHE A 148 39.80 -62.66 -71.20
CA PHE A 148 39.92 -62.68 -72.66
C PHE A 148 38.62 -62.20 -73.34
N GLY A 149 37.46 -62.57 -72.79
CA GLY A 149 36.16 -62.09 -73.23
C GLY A 149 36.02 -60.57 -73.02
N GLU A 150 36.51 -60.06 -71.90
CA GLU A 150 36.57 -58.62 -71.63
C GLU A 150 37.52 -57.91 -72.60
N LEU A 151 38.73 -58.44 -72.82
CA LEU A 151 39.67 -57.91 -73.80
C LEU A 151 39.07 -57.85 -75.19
N LYS A 152 38.38 -58.91 -75.63
CA LYS A 152 37.66 -58.95 -76.90
C LYS A 152 36.60 -57.85 -76.98
N SER A 153 35.79 -57.68 -75.94
CA SER A 153 34.76 -56.64 -75.87
C SER A 153 35.36 -55.22 -75.94
N GLN A 154 36.41 -54.96 -75.14
CA GLN A 154 37.11 -53.67 -75.14
C GLN A 154 37.79 -53.39 -76.49
N THR A 155 38.41 -54.41 -77.09
CA THR A 155 39.05 -54.30 -78.42
C THR A 155 38.00 -53.98 -79.50
N TYR A 156 36.83 -54.64 -79.45
CA TYR A 156 35.72 -54.32 -80.34
C TYR A 156 35.28 -52.86 -80.17
N GLN A 157 35.07 -52.40 -78.93
CA GLN A 157 34.68 -51.02 -78.66
C GLN A 157 35.73 -50.04 -79.19
N ARG A 158 37.02 -50.24 -78.90
CA ARG A 158 38.10 -49.35 -79.36
C ARG A 158 38.27 -49.31 -80.88
N LEU A 159 38.17 -50.46 -81.55
CA LEU A 159 38.29 -50.55 -83.01
C LEU A 159 37.04 -50.04 -83.74
N SER A 160 35.92 -49.87 -83.03
CA SER A 160 34.65 -49.45 -83.59
C SER A 160 34.29 -48.00 -83.25
N THR A 161 35.01 -47.38 -82.31
CA THR A 161 34.96 -45.94 -82.04
C THR A 161 35.76 -45.15 -83.07
N SER A 162 35.17 -44.08 -83.61
CA SER A 162 35.87 -43.16 -84.50
C SER A 162 36.69 -42.11 -83.72
N VAL A 163 37.69 -41.51 -84.36
CA VAL A 163 38.50 -40.42 -83.78
C VAL A 163 37.63 -39.21 -83.42
N GLU A 164 36.59 -38.93 -84.20
CA GLU A 164 35.64 -37.85 -83.95
C GLU A 164 34.75 -38.14 -82.72
N GLU A 165 34.31 -39.39 -82.56
CA GLU A 165 33.58 -39.82 -81.37
C GLU A 165 34.44 -39.77 -80.11
N GLU A 166 35.72 -40.15 -80.20
CA GLU A 166 36.65 -40.06 -79.07
C GLU A 166 36.90 -38.60 -78.65
N ARG A 167 37.13 -37.70 -79.62
CA ARG A 167 37.22 -36.25 -79.35
C ARG A 167 35.93 -35.68 -78.76
N SER A 168 34.77 -36.08 -79.29
CA SER A 168 33.48 -35.63 -78.76
C SER A 168 33.24 -36.10 -77.31
N LYS A 169 33.66 -37.33 -76.97
CA LYS A 169 33.65 -37.83 -75.58
C LYS A 169 34.59 -37.04 -74.68
N GLU A 170 35.78 -36.69 -75.16
CA GLU A 170 36.76 -35.89 -74.42
C GLU A 170 36.24 -34.46 -74.16
N ASP A 171 35.71 -33.79 -75.18
CA ASP A 171 35.11 -32.45 -75.05
C ASP A 171 33.93 -32.46 -74.08
N TRP A 172 33.07 -33.49 -74.17
CA TRP A 172 31.96 -33.68 -73.24
C TRP A 172 32.43 -33.89 -71.80
N PHE A 173 33.50 -34.67 -71.60
CA PHE A 173 34.08 -34.90 -70.28
C PHE A 173 34.67 -33.62 -69.68
N LEU A 174 35.35 -32.80 -70.49
CA LEU A 174 35.89 -31.51 -70.07
C LEU A 174 34.79 -30.51 -69.70
N ASP A 175 33.70 -30.43 -70.48
CA ASP A 175 32.55 -29.57 -70.15
C ASP A 175 31.89 -29.99 -68.83
N ILE A 176 31.66 -31.30 -68.64
CA ILE A 176 31.10 -31.82 -67.39
C ILE A 176 32.03 -31.54 -66.22
N SER A 177 33.33 -31.76 -66.37
CA SER A 177 34.32 -31.49 -65.33
C SER A 177 34.33 -30.01 -64.95
N SER A 178 34.29 -29.11 -65.94
CA SER A 178 34.21 -27.65 -65.71
C SER A 178 32.91 -27.26 -65.00
N ARG A 179 31.78 -27.88 -65.38
CA ARG A 179 30.48 -27.63 -64.76
C ARG A 179 30.43 -28.15 -63.32
N GLU A 180 30.98 -29.34 -63.08
CA GLU A 180 31.10 -29.93 -61.75
C GLU A 180 31.98 -29.06 -60.86
N GLU A 181 33.12 -28.57 -61.37
CA GLU A 181 34.01 -27.70 -60.59
C GLU A 181 33.31 -26.40 -60.19
N LYS A 182 32.64 -25.73 -61.12
CA LYS A 182 31.85 -24.51 -60.82
C LYS A 182 30.72 -24.79 -59.82
N ALA A 183 30.00 -25.92 -59.97
CA ALA A 183 28.98 -26.35 -59.02
C ALA A 183 29.57 -26.64 -57.63
N SER A 184 30.76 -27.25 -57.56
CA SER A 184 31.47 -27.53 -56.32
C SER A 184 31.95 -26.24 -55.63
N GLN A 185 32.47 -25.28 -56.40
CA GLN A 185 32.87 -23.97 -55.88
C GLN A 185 31.69 -23.18 -55.33
N THR A 186 30.58 -23.12 -56.06
CA THR A 186 29.34 -22.45 -55.58
C THR A 186 28.77 -23.14 -54.35
N LEU A 187 28.78 -24.48 -54.31
CA LEU A 187 28.35 -25.24 -53.13
C LEU A 187 29.23 -24.92 -51.91
N ARG A 188 30.54 -24.83 -52.07
CA ARG A 188 31.48 -24.44 -51.01
C ARG A 188 31.22 -23.00 -50.52
N GLN A 189 30.96 -22.07 -51.44
CA GLN A 189 30.62 -20.68 -51.09
C GLN A 189 29.31 -20.61 -50.30
N LEU A 190 28.24 -21.24 -50.78
CA LEU A 190 26.95 -21.29 -50.10
C LEU A 190 27.06 -21.98 -48.73
N GLN A 191 27.85 -23.06 -48.60
CA GLN A 191 28.11 -23.67 -47.31
C GLN A 191 28.83 -22.73 -46.35
N LYS A 192 29.78 -21.91 -46.84
CA LYS A 192 30.47 -20.91 -46.03
C LYS A 192 29.51 -19.80 -45.57
N GLU A 193 28.66 -19.29 -46.47
CA GLU A 193 27.64 -18.29 -46.17
C GLU A 193 26.64 -18.81 -45.13
N ILE A 194 26.13 -20.04 -45.30
CA ILE A 194 25.23 -20.67 -44.33
C ILE A 194 25.88 -20.79 -42.95
N ARG A 195 27.17 -21.15 -42.88
CA ARG A 195 27.88 -21.24 -41.60
C ARG A 195 28.04 -19.86 -40.96
N ALA A 196 28.41 -18.85 -41.75
CA ALA A 196 28.55 -17.47 -41.26
C ALA A 196 27.21 -16.91 -40.76
N GLU A 197 26.12 -17.10 -41.51
CA GLU A 197 24.79 -16.64 -41.13
C GLU A 197 24.28 -17.36 -39.87
N LYS A 198 24.53 -18.67 -39.74
CA LYS A 198 24.19 -19.41 -38.52
C LYS A 198 24.95 -18.89 -37.30
N GLN A 199 26.26 -18.63 -37.45
CA GLN A 199 27.08 -18.10 -36.37
C GLN A 199 26.66 -16.69 -35.95
N GLU A 200 26.35 -15.82 -36.92
CA GLU A 200 25.86 -14.47 -36.64
C GLU A 200 24.48 -14.51 -35.97
N ARG A 201 23.56 -15.35 -36.45
CA ARG A 201 22.27 -15.57 -35.79
C ARG A 201 22.44 -16.05 -34.36
N GLU A 202 23.33 -17.01 -34.11
CA GLU A 202 23.59 -17.53 -32.77
C GLU A 202 24.15 -16.44 -31.84
N ARG A 203 25.08 -15.61 -32.33
CA ARG A 203 25.61 -14.44 -31.62
C ARG A 203 24.52 -13.42 -31.30
N GLN A 204 23.60 -13.15 -32.21
CA GLN A 204 22.49 -12.24 -31.95
C GLN A 204 21.49 -12.82 -30.96
N VAL A 205 21.23 -14.13 -31.03
CA VAL A 205 20.36 -14.82 -30.07
C VAL A 205 20.98 -14.78 -28.67
N SER A 206 22.27 -15.05 -28.53
CA SER A 206 22.95 -14.97 -27.23
C SER A 206 22.93 -13.54 -26.66
N ALA A 207 23.23 -12.53 -27.47
CA ALA A 207 23.17 -11.12 -27.04
C ALA A 207 21.75 -10.68 -26.63
N ARG A 208 20.72 -11.11 -27.36
CA ARG A 208 19.32 -10.85 -26.98
C ARG A 208 18.94 -11.59 -25.69
N ASN A 209 19.36 -12.84 -25.52
CA ASN A 209 19.12 -13.61 -24.31
C ASN A 209 19.79 -12.96 -23.09
N GLU A 210 21.03 -12.48 -23.21
CA GLU A 210 21.70 -11.71 -22.16
C GLU A 210 20.90 -10.46 -21.79
N LYS A 211 20.42 -9.70 -22.78
CA LYS A 211 19.57 -8.53 -22.52
C LYS A 211 18.26 -8.92 -21.81
N ILE A 212 17.62 -10.01 -22.22
CA ILE A 212 16.43 -10.54 -21.55
C ILE A 212 16.74 -10.89 -20.09
N THR A 213 17.88 -11.55 -19.82
CA THR A 213 18.25 -11.89 -18.43
C THR A 213 18.49 -10.65 -17.57
N LYS A 214 19.20 -9.64 -18.09
CA LYS A 214 19.43 -8.36 -17.40
C LYS A 214 18.12 -7.63 -17.09
N LEU A 215 17.24 -7.51 -18.08
CA LEU A 215 15.94 -6.87 -17.89
C LEU A 215 15.04 -7.63 -16.91
N ARG A 216 15.12 -8.98 -16.88
CA ARG A 216 14.41 -9.78 -15.89
C ARG A 216 14.94 -9.55 -14.48
N THR A 217 16.26 -9.48 -14.30
CA THR A 217 16.86 -9.19 -12.98
C THR A 217 16.55 -7.78 -12.51
N GLU A 218 16.59 -6.79 -13.40
CA GLU A 218 16.22 -5.40 -13.09
C GLU A 218 14.73 -5.30 -12.71
N LEU A 219 13.85 -5.99 -13.44
CA LEU A 219 12.43 -6.03 -13.09
C LEU A 219 12.19 -6.67 -11.72
N GLU A 220 12.88 -7.77 -11.41
CA GLU A 220 12.72 -8.42 -10.11
C GLU A 220 13.24 -7.53 -8.97
N GLN A 221 14.40 -6.88 -9.15
CA GLN A 221 14.92 -5.91 -8.18
C GLN A 221 13.95 -4.74 -7.95
N ILE A 222 13.37 -4.18 -9.01
CA ILE A 222 12.36 -3.11 -8.89
C ILE A 222 11.11 -3.62 -8.17
N ARG A 223 10.67 -4.85 -8.45
CA ARG A 223 9.52 -5.46 -7.76
C ARG A 223 9.81 -5.68 -6.27
N GLU A 224 10.96 -6.22 -5.93
CA GLU A 224 11.36 -6.41 -4.53
C GLU A 224 11.48 -5.07 -3.79
N ALA A 225 12.09 -4.07 -4.43
CA ALA A 225 12.21 -2.72 -3.88
C ALA A 225 10.83 -2.09 -3.67
N THR A 226 9.97 -2.07 -4.68
CA THR A 226 8.61 -1.52 -4.57
C THR A 226 7.75 -2.24 -3.54
N VAL A 227 7.82 -3.57 -3.45
CA VAL A 227 7.11 -4.33 -2.40
C VAL A 227 7.65 -3.97 -1.01
N SER A 228 8.97 -3.79 -0.87
CA SER A 228 9.58 -3.38 0.40
C SER A 228 9.18 -1.96 0.81
N GLU A 229 9.14 -1.02 -0.15
CA GLU A 229 8.70 0.36 0.05
C GLU A 229 7.23 0.42 0.44
N ILE A 230 6.36 -0.32 -0.27
CA ILE A 230 4.93 -0.40 0.08
C ILE A 230 4.76 -0.91 1.50
N LYS A 231 5.46 -1.98 1.89
CA LYS A 231 5.41 -2.50 3.27
C LYS A 231 5.91 -1.50 4.30
N ALA A 232 6.96 -0.74 3.98
CA ALA A 232 7.49 0.29 4.87
C ALA A 232 6.47 1.43 5.05
N ILE A 233 5.87 1.90 3.96
CA ILE A 233 4.82 2.94 3.98
C ILE A 233 3.58 2.45 4.74
N GLU A 234 3.13 1.21 4.52
CA GLU A 234 2.00 0.64 5.26
C GLU A 234 2.30 0.51 6.75
N ALA A 235 3.52 0.13 7.12
CA ALA A 235 3.93 0.02 8.53
C ALA A 235 4.01 1.41 9.19
N GLU A 236 4.57 2.40 8.50
CA GLU A 236 4.63 3.78 8.97
C GLU A 236 3.23 4.40 9.11
N ALA A 237 2.36 4.20 8.11
CA ALA A 237 0.98 4.65 8.15
C ALA A 237 0.21 4.03 9.32
N LYS A 238 0.34 2.72 9.55
CA LYS A 238 -0.28 2.05 10.71
C LYS A 238 0.26 2.55 12.04
N ALA A 239 1.58 2.75 12.15
CA ALA A 239 2.18 3.28 13.37
C ALA A 239 1.70 4.71 13.65
N GLN A 240 1.56 5.54 12.60
CA GLN A 240 1.02 6.89 12.71
C GLN A 240 -0.47 6.88 13.09
N GLU A 241 -1.28 6.02 12.47
CA GLU A 241 -2.69 5.83 12.84
C GLU A 241 -2.86 5.40 14.30
N GLU A 242 -2.05 4.43 14.76
CA GLU A 242 -2.05 4.00 16.17
C GLU A 242 -1.62 5.12 17.12
N ALA A 243 -0.58 5.89 16.76
CA ALA A 243 -0.13 7.03 17.54
C ALA A 243 -1.20 8.12 17.64
N ASP A 244 -1.85 8.46 16.52
CA ASP A 244 -2.92 9.44 16.46
C ASP A 244 -4.16 8.97 17.23
N MET A 245 -4.56 7.71 17.06
CA MET A 245 -5.66 7.12 17.84
C MET A 245 -5.38 7.18 19.34
N ASN A 246 -4.18 6.82 19.78
CA ASN A 246 -3.80 6.91 21.19
C ASN A 246 -3.76 8.36 21.70
N ALA A 247 -3.31 9.31 20.87
CA ALA A 247 -3.33 10.73 21.22
C ALA A 247 -4.75 11.27 21.31
N PHE A 248 -5.65 10.85 20.42
CA PHE A 248 -7.06 11.24 20.45
C PHE A 248 -7.81 10.62 21.63
N THR A 249 -7.63 9.34 21.92
CA THR A 249 -8.26 8.69 23.08
C THR A 249 -7.79 9.32 24.38
N SER A 250 -6.49 9.61 24.53
CA SER A 250 -5.96 10.30 25.70
C SER A 250 -6.53 11.71 25.87
N LYS A 251 -6.64 12.48 24.79
CA LYS A 251 -7.28 13.81 24.81
C LYS A 251 -8.77 13.72 25.14
N GLU A 252 -9.48 12.74 24.58
CA GLU A 252 -10.89 12.53 24.86
C GLU A 252 -11.11 12.16 26.33
N GLU A 253 -10.29 11.28 26.90
CA GLU A 253 -10.33 10.95 28.32
C GLU A 253 -10.03 12.16 29.20
N ALA A 254 -9.03 12.97 28.86
CA ALA A 254 -8.71 14.20 29.60
C ALA A 254 -9.89 15.18 29.58
N LEU A 255 -10.49 15.43 28.40
CA LEU A 255 -11.65 16.31 28.25
C LEU A 255 -12.88 15.77 28.98
N ARG A 256 -13.11 14.44 28.95
CA ARG A 256 -14.19 13.80 29.72
C ARG A 256 -13.99 13.98 31.23
N GLN A 257 -12.75 13.84 31.72
CA GLN A 257 -12.44 14.09 33.13
C GLN A 257 -12.64 15.55 33.52
N GLU A 258 -12.22 16.50 32.68
CA GLU A 258 -12.47 17.93 32.90
C GLU A 258 -13.96 18.26 32.90
N PHE A 259 -14.72 17.68 31.97
CA PHE A 259 -16.16 17.84 31.88
C PHE A 259 -16.87 17.35 33.15
N GLU A 260 -16.54 16.15 33.63
CA GLU A 260 -17.14 15.63 34.87
C GLU A 260 -16.71 16.44 36.10
N LYS A 261 -15.46 16.93 36.17
CA LYS A 261 -15.03 17.86 37.22
C LYS A 261 -15.85 19.15 37.21
N LEU A 262 -15.95 19.82 36.05
CA LEU A 262 -16.72 21.06 35.91
C LEU A 262 -18.21 20.87 36.24
N LYS A 263 -18.77 19.70 35.92
CA LYS A 263 -20.15 19.35 36.24
C LYS A 263 -20.36 19.19 37.75
N VAL A 264 -19.42 18.55 38.46
CA VAL A 264 -19.44 18.48 39.93
C VAL A 264 -19.28 19.87 40.54
N ASP A 265 -18.31 20.66 40.08
CA ASP A 265 -18.08 22.03 40.56
C ASP A 265 -19.30 22.93 40.36
N LEU A 266 -19.97 22.82 39.21
CA LEU A 266 -21.19 23.56 38.91
C LEU A 266 -22.35 23.12 39.82
N ALA A 267 -22.49 21.83 40.09
CA ALA A 267 -23.50 21.32 41.03
C ALA A 267 -23.23 21.84 42.45
N GLN A 268 -21.98 21.81 42.90
CA GLN A 268 -21.55 22.35 44.18
C GLN A 268 -21.83 23.86 44.27
N LYS A 269 -21.42 24.66 43.27
CA LYS A 269 -21.67 26.10 43.26
C LYS A 269 -23.16 26.45 43.23
N LYS A 270 -23.98 25.65 42.54
CA LYS A 270 -25.45 25.79 42.60
C LYS A 270 -25.99 25.52 44.01
N ALA A 271 -25.50 24.48 44.68
CA ALA A 271 -25.90 24.17 46.06
C ALA A 271 -25.47 25.28 47.03
N GLU A 272 -24.20 25.73 46.98
CA GLU A 272 -23.67 26.83 47.80
C GLU A 272 -24.46 28.13 47.59
N ASN A 273 -24.78 28.47 46.33
CA ASN A 273 -25.60 29.64 46.01
C ASN A 273 -27.02 29.50 46.54
N LYS A 274 -27.63 28.32 46.43
CA LYS A 274 -28.96 28.07 46.98
C LYS A 274 -28.97 28.20 48.50
N ASP A 275 -28.01 27.60 49.19
CA ASP A 275 -27.91 27.65 50.66
C ASP A 275 -27.65 29.08 51.16
N SER A 276 -26.78 29.83 50.48
CA SER A 276 -26.54 31.24 50.80
C SER A 276 -27.75 32.12 50.51
N GLU A 277 -28.47 31.89 49.41
CA GLU A 277 -29.74 32.58 49.13
C GLU A 277 -30.79 32.27 50.20
N GLU A 278 -30.97 30.99 50.57
CA GLU A 278 -31.89 30.57 51.63
C GLU A 278 -31.53 31.20 52.98
N PHE A 279 -30.24 31.25 53.31
CA PHE A 279 -29.74 31.90 54.52
C PHE A 279 -30.06 33.40 54.52
N LEU A 280 -29.80 34.09 53.41
CA LEU A 280 -30.12 35.51 53.27
C LEU A 280 -31.63 35.78 53.33
N ARG A 281 -32.46 34.93 52.71
CA ARG A 281 -33.93 35.00 52.80
C ARG A 281 -34.40 34.82 54.24
N LYS A 282 -33.87 33.83 54.97
CA LYS A 282 -34.18 33.63 56.40
C LYS A 282 -33.76 34.84 57.25
N LYS A 283 -32.57 35.39 57.02
CA LYS A 283 -32.08 36.59 57.71
C LYS A 283 -32.94 37.82 57.41
N LYS A 284 -33.35 37.99 56.14
CA LYS A 284 -34.27 39.04 55.72
C LYS A 284 -35.59 38.94 56.49
N VAL A 285 -36.25 37.78 56.47
CA VAL A 285 -37.53 37.56 57.18
C VAL A 285 -37.37 37.78 58.68
N LYS A 286 -36.27 37.33 59.29
CA LYS A 286 -35.98 37.58 60.70
C LYS A 286 -35.87 39.09 60.99
N ASN A 287 -35.07 39.82 60.21
CA ASN A 287 -34.93 41.26 60.37
C ASN A 287 -36.25 42.00 60.13
N GLU A 288 -37.04 41.61 59.12
CA GLU A 288 -38.38 42.15 58.86
C GLU A 288 -39.31 41.92 60.05
N SER A 289 -39.30 40.72 60.64
CA SER A 289 -40.09 40.43 61.84
C SER A 289 -39.62 41.21 63.07
N GLU A 290 -38.31 41.46 63.21
CA GLU A 290 -37.77 42.29 64.29
C GLU A 290 -38.19 43.75 64.12
N VAL A 291 -38.14 44.29 62.90
CA VAL A 291 -38.64 45.63 62.57
C VAL A 291 -40.14 45.74 62.83
N GLU A 292 -40.94 44.76 62.38
CA GLU A 292 -42.38 44.72 62.63
C GLU A 292 -42.69 44.70 64.13
N ASN A 293 -41.94 43.92 64.91
CA ASN A 293 -42.07 43.89 66.37
C ASN A 293 -41.72 45.26 67.00
N TRP A 294 -40.72 45.97 66.49
CA TRP A 294 -40.37 47.32 66.96
C TRP A 294 -41.42 48.36 66.56
N ILE A 295 -41.98 48.28 65.35
CA ILE A 295 -43.09 49.13 64.90
C ILE A 295 -44.30 48.89 65.80
N SER A 296 -44.70 47.63 66.01
CA SER A 296 -45.85 47.30 66.86
C SER A 296 -45.68 47.79 68.31
N LYS A 297 -44.47 47.68 68.88
CA LYS A 297 -44.17 48.25 70.19
C LYS A 297 -44.25 49.77 70.20
N TYR A 298 -43.67 50.42 69.19
CA TYR A 298 -43.73 51.87 69.05
C TYR A 298 -45.18 52.36 68.92
N ASP A 299 -45.97 51.73 68.07
CA ASP A 299 -47.39 52.06 67.88
C ASP A 299 -48.18 51.86 69.17
N GLN A 300 -47.93 50.78 69.92
CA GLN A 300 -48.54 50.56 71.23
C GLN A 300 -48.16 51.64 72.24
N ASP A 301 -46.86 51.95 72.37
CA ASP A 301 -46.36 52.97 73.30
C ASP A 301 -46.90 54.36 72.93
N MET A 302 -46.98 54.69 71.63
CA MET A 302 -47.55 55.93 71.13
C MET A 302 -49.06 56.00 71.42
N ASP A 303 -49.81 54.92 71.19
CA ASP A 303 -51.22 54.82 71.55
C ASP A 303 -51.45 55.03 73.05
N GLU A 304 -50.61 54.43 73.91
CA GLU A 304 -50.67 54.60 75.36
C GLU A 304 -50.38 56.05 75.75
N LYS A 305 -49.37 56.68 75.15
CA LYS A 305 -49.04 58.09 75.38
C LYS A 305 -50.13 59.03 74.89
N ASP A 306 -50.75 58.77 73.75
CA ASP A 306 -51.88 59.56 73.25
C ASP A 306 -53.11 59.42 74.14
N ARG A 307 -53.37 58.22 74.68
CA ARG A 307 -54.43 58.00 75.69
C ARG A 307 -54.13 58.76 76.98
N GLU A 308 -52.90 58.70 77.49
CA GLU A 308 -52.46 59.47 78.66
C GLU A 308 -52.64 60.98 78.43
N ILE A 309 -52.16 61.50 77.29
CA ILE A 309 -52.30 62.92 76.93
C ILE A 309 -53.77 63.31 76.84
N THR A 310 -54.62 62.49 76.22
CA THR A 310 -56.05 62.76 76.09
C THR A 310 -56.74 62.76 77.47
N SER A 311 -56.39 61.81 78.34
CA SER A 311 -56.89 61.76 79.71
C SER A 311 -56.43 62.96 80.54
N LEU A 312 -55.15 63.33 80.47
CA LEU A 312 -54.62 64.51 81.16
C LEU A 312 -55.23 65.81 80.63
N ARG A 313 -55.46 65.91 79.32
CA ARG A 313 -56.18 67.05 78.72
C ARG A 313 -57.62 67.13 79.22
N ALA A 314 -58.32 66.00 79.33
CA ALA A 314 -59.67 65.97 79.88
C ALA A 314 -59.70 66.41 81.35
N ILE A 315 -58.78 65.91 82.18
CA ILE A 315 -58.62 66.34 83.58
C ILE A 315 -58.29 67.83 83.64
N TYR A 316 -57.32 68.31 82.84
CA TYR A 316 -56.95 69.72 82.78
C TYR A 316 -58.14 70.61 82.38
N ASP A 317 -58.95 70.19 81.40
CA ASP A 317 -60.14 70.92 80.98
C ASP A 317 -61.23 70.95 82.07
N GLU A 318 -61.38 69.86 82.84
CA GLU A 318 -62.28 69.81 84.01
C GLU A 318 -61.78 70.71 85.15
N GLU A 319 -60.52 70.59 85.54
CA GLU A 319 -59.90 71.44 86.56
C GLU A 319 -59.95 72.91 86.16
N ARG A 320 -59.74 73.23 84.88
CA ARG A 320 -59.86 74.58 84.34
C ARG A 320 -61.29 75.09 84.44
N LYS A 321 -62.30 74.26 84.17
CA LYS A 321 -63.72 74.63 84.35
C LYS A 321 -64.04 74.90 85.82
N GLU A 322 -63.57 74.04 86.72
CA GLU A 322 -63.80 74.22 88.16
C GLU A 322 -63.05 75.45 88.69
N MET A 323 -61.84 75.71 88.21
CA MET A 323 -61.09 76.94 88.50
C MET A 323 -61.86 78.18 88.04
N MET A 324 -62.37 78.20 86.80
CA MET A 324 -63.19 79.32 86.32
C MET A 324 -64.44 79.52 87.19
N ARG A 325 -65.11 78.44 87.59
CA ARG A 325 -66.27 78.49 88.49
C ARG A 325 -65.91 79.07 89.87
N LEU A 326 -64.77 78.65 90.43
CA LEU A 326 -64.26 79.16 91.71
C LEU A 326 -63.84 80.63 91.61
N GLU A 327 -63.16 81.02 90.53
CA GLU A 327 -62.82 82.42 90.24
C GLU A 327 -64.09 83.28 90.12
N GLU A 328 -65.14 82.80 89.44
CA GLU A 328 -66.43 83.48 89.40
C GLU A 328 -67.08 83.58 90.79
N TYR A 329 -67.00 82.52 91.61
CA TYR A 329 -67.51 82.53 92.98
C TYR A 329 -66.77 83.53 93.87
N PHE A 330 -65.43 83.53 93.85
CA PHE A 330 -64.63 84.48 94.61
C PHE A 330 -64.77 85.91 94.07
N SER A 331 -64.91 86.10 92.76
CA SER A 331 -65.19 87.41 92.16
C SER A 331 -66.52 87.98 92.68
N LYS A 332 -67.59 87.17 92.70
CA LYS A 332 -68.88 87.56 93.30
C LYS A 332 -68.73 87.87 94.80
N LEU A 333 -68.03 87.04 95.56
CA LEU A 333 -67.77 87.26 96.98
C LEU A 333 -66.96 88.55 97.23
N MET A 334 -65.97 88.84 96.40
CA MET A 334 -65.16 90.06 96.49
C MET A 334 -66.00 91.29 96.18
N ILE A 335 -66.85 91.25 95.15
CA ILE A 335 -67.83 92.31 94.85
C ILE A 335 -68.80 92.52 96.02
N GLU A 336 -69.33 91.45 96.61
CA GLU A 336 -70.20 91.54 97.79
C GLU A 336 -69.47 92.12 99.00
N ARG A 337 -68.22 91.73 99.24
CA ARG A 337 -67.40 92.26 100.34
C ARG A 337 -67.00 93.72 100.13
N GLU A 338 -66.70 94.12 98.90
CA GLU A 338 -66.47 95.51 98.53
C GLU A 338 -67.75 96.35 98.70
N ALA A 339 -68.91 95.81 98.32
CA ALA A 339 -70.21 96.46 98.54
C ALA A 339 -70.53 96.62 100.04
N GLN A 340 -70.22 95.62 100.86
CA GLN A 340 -70.35 95.71 102.33
C GLN A 340 -69.42 96.79 102.92
N LEU A 341 -68.14 96.82 102.52
CA LEU A 341 -67.19 97.84 102.96
C LEU A 341 -67.59 99.25 102.49
N ALA A 342 -68.13 99.38 101.28
CA ALA A 342 -68.66 100.64 100.77
C ALA A 342 -69.88 101.12 101.58
N ALA A 343 -70.80 100.21 101.94
CA ALA A 343 -71.95 100.52 102.79
C ALA A 343 -71.54 100.94 104.21
N GLU A 344 -70.51 100.32 104.79
CA GLU A 344 -69.94 100.74 106.08
C GLU A 344 -69.28 102.13 105.99
N ARG A 345 -68.56 102.43 104.90
CA ARG A 345 -67.97 103.75 104.65
C ARG A 345 -69.03 104.85 104.57
N VAL A 346 -70.13 104.61 103.84
CA VAL A 346 -71.24 105.57 103.73
C VAL A 346 -71.90 105.84 105.08
N LYS A 347 -72.11 104.80 105.91
CA LYS A 347 -72.65 104.95 107.27
C LYS A 347 -71.70 105.72 108.20
N ALA A 348 -70.40 105.47 108.12
CA ALA A 348 -69.39 106.19 108.90
C ALA A 348 -69.31 107.68 108.50
N GLU A 349 -69.44 107.98 107.20
CA GLU A 349 -69.39 109.35 106.68
C GLU A 349 -70.65 110.16 107.05
N ALA A 350 -71.83 109.54 107.04
CA ALA A 350 -73.08 110.16 107.49
C ALA A 350 -73.03 110.58 108.97
N LEU A 351 -72.54 109.70 109.85
CA LEU A 351 -72.36 109.98 111.29
C LEU A 351 -71.32 111.08 111.55
N ALA A 352 -70.31 111.21 110.70
CA ALA A 352 -69.31 112.28 110.79
C ALA A 352 -69.89 113.65 110.40
N ARG A 353 -70.73 113.72 109.35
CA ARG A 353 -71.38 114.97 108.91
C ARG A 353 -72.35 115.53 109.95
N GLU A 354 -73.11 114.67 110.62
CA GLU A 354 -74.07 115.07 111.65
C GLU A 354 -73.37 115.69 112.88
N ARG A 355 -72.23 115.12 113.30
CA ARG A 355 -71.39 115.67 114.38
C ARG A 355 -70.76 117.02 114.02
N ALA A 356 -70.36 117.21 112.76
CA ALA A 356 -69.75 118.46 112.30
C ALA A 356 -70.75 119.63 112.30
N GLN A 357 -72.03 119.38 111.98
CA GLN A 357 -73.08 120.40 111.97
C GLN A 357 -73.47 120.88 113.37
N GLN A 358 -73.39 120.04 114.40
CA GLN A 358 -73.64 120.48 115.78
C GLN A 358 -72.51 121.38 116.33
N VAL A 359 -71.26 121.16 115.90
CA VAL A 359 -70.12 121.96 116.35
C VAL A 359 -70.13 123.39 115.77
N THR A 360 -70.60 123.57 114.54
CA THR A 360 -70.71 124.89 113.90
C THR A 360 -71.81 125.76 114.52
N LEU A 361 -72.96 125.17 114.86
CA LEU A 361 -74.05 125.85 115.57
C LEU A 361 -73.63 126.30 116.98
N ALA A 362 -72.87 125.48 117.70
CA ALA A 362 -72.33 125.84 119.01
C ALA A 362 -71.33 127.03 118.94
N ARG A 363 -70.49 127.09 117.88
CA ARG A 363 -69.51 128.17 117.66
C ARG A 363 -70.15 129.52 117.31
N ALA A 364 -71.25 129.51 116.56
CA ALA A 364 -71.98 130.73 116.19
C ALA A 364 -72.62 131.42 117.42
N ALA A 365 -73.15 130.64 118.37
CA ALA A 365 -73.73 131.17 119.61
C ALA A 365 -72.68 131.84 120.53
N THR A 366 -71.44 131.33 120.57
CA THR A 366 -70.36 131.91 121.39
C THR A 366 -69.81 133.22 120.82
N MET A 367 -69.82 133.39 119.50
CA MET A 367 -69.32 134.58 118.81
C MET A 367 -70.21 135.81 119.05
N LEU A 368 -71.54 135.61 119.06
CA LEU A 368 -72.53 136.67 119.33
C LEU A 368 -72.47 137.19 120.77
N GLN A 369 -72.26 136.31 121.76
CA GLN A 369 -72.09 136.70 123.17
C GLN A 369 -70.80 137.52 123.42
N LYS A 370 -69.74 137.27 122.64
CA LYS A 370 -68.45 137.97 122.74
C LYS A 370 -68.50 139.41 122.20
N MET A 371 -69.27 139.65 121.13
CA MET A 371 -69.36 140.96 120.46
C MET A 371 -70.18 141.98 121.25
N TRP A 372 -71.22 141.56 121.97
CA TRP A 372 -72.07 142.45 122.77
C TRP A 372 -71.37 142.93 124.05
N ARG A 373 -70.67 142.03 124.76
CA ARG A 373 -69.94 142.36 126.00
C ARG A 373 -68.73 143.28 125.77
N GLY A 374 -68.10 143.23 124.58
CA GLY A 374 -66.98 144.10 124.23
C GLY A 374 -67.37 145.52 123.78
N ARG A 375 -68.64 145.80 123.46
CA ARG A 375 -69.09 147.14 123.04
C ARG A 375 -69.43 148.04 124.23
N ILE A 376 -69.96 147.48 125.32
CA ILE A 376 -70.24 148.24 126.55
C ILE A 376 -68.94 148.57 127.31
N ALA A 377 -67.97 147.64 127.35
CA ALA A 377 -66.70 147.84 128.06
C ALA A 377 -65.74 148.89 127.44
N ARG A 378 -66.00 149.38 126.21
CA ARG A 378 -65.12 150.33 125.49
C ARG A 378 -65.59 151.79 125.53
N ARG A 379 -66.76 152.08 126.11
CA ARG A 379 -67.23 153.47 126.31
C ARG A 379 -66.92 154.00 127.72
N GLU A 380 -66.64 153.13 128.68
CA GLU A 380 -66.32 153.53 130.08
C GLU A 380 -64.81 153.69 130.37
N LEU A 381 -63.91 153.35 129.44
CA LEU A 381 -62.46 153.31 129.68
C LEU A 381 -61.67 154.61 129.30
N GLU A 382 -62.32 155.61 128.70
CA GLU A 382 -61.72 156.95 128.42
C GLU A 382 -62.13 158.02 129.47
N ARG A 383 -63.05 157.70 130.40
CA ARG A 383 -63.51 158.62 131.45
C ARG A 383 -63.25 158.03 132.84
N LYS A 384 -62.12 158.45 133.45
CA LYS A 384 -61.58 158.15 134.82
C LYS A 384 -60.47 157.08 134.80
N LYS A 385 -59.18 157.37 135.09
CA LYS A 385 -58.60 158.01 136.29
C LYS A 385 -59.27 157.54 137.59
N SER A 386 -58.91 156.34 138.06
CA SER A 386 -58.74 155.95 139.48
C SER A 386 -58.90 154.44 139.66
N GLY A 387 -57.99 153.79 140.41
CA GLY A 387 -58.23 152.48 141.04
C GLY A 387 -57.74 151.28 140.22
N THR A 388 -56.61 150.63 140.48
CA THR A 388 -56.16 149.88 141.69
C THR A 388 -56.68 148.42 141.76
N LYS A 389 -55.72 147.49 141.59
CA LYS A 389 -55.47 146.24 142.36
C LYS A 389 -56.16 144.89 142.01
N LYS A 390 -55.25 143.90 141.85
CA LYS A 390 -55.06 142.61 142.58
C LYS A 390 -55.82 141.32 142.18
N GLY A 391 -55.03 140.23 142.21
CA GLY A 391 -55.42 138.86 142.61
C GLY A 391 -55.07 137.80 141.55
N LYS A 392 -54.03 136.94 141.60
CA LYS A 392 -53.51 135.97 142.58
C LYS A 392 -54.20 134.58 142.51
N GLY A 393 -53.44 133.53 142.14
CA GLY A 393 -53.45 132.24 142.88
C GLY A 393 -53.76 130.91 142.15
N GLY A 394 -52.91 129.89 142.44
CA GLY A 394 -53.19 128.42 142.48
C GLY A 394 -52.85 127.64 141.20
N LYS A 395 -52.01 126.59 141.11
CA LYS A 395 -51.42 125.52 141.97
C LYS A 395 -52.38 124.38 142.42
N GLY A 396 -52.18 123.19 141.85
CA GLY A 396 -52.67 121.84 142.24
C GLY A 396 -52.65 120.90 141.02
N LYS A 397 -51.84 119.84 140.83
CA LYS A 397 -51.30 118.70 141.59
C LYS A 397 -52.18 117.42 141.54
N LYS A 398 -51.63 116.39 140.87
CA LYS A 398 -51.70 114.92 141.09
C LYS A 398 -53.01 114.11 140.90
N GLY A 399 -52.86 113.00 140.17
CA GLY A 399 -53.62 111.72 140.29
C GLY A 399 -53.76 111.05 138.90
N LYS A 400 -52.95 110.09 138.43
CA LYS A 400 -52.49 108.75 138.89
C LYS A 400 -53.37 107.59 138.36
N LYS A 401 -52.70 106.66 137.65
CA LYS A 401 -53.04 105.23 137.34
C LYS A 401 -54.23 105.03 136.40
N GLY A 402 -54.27 104.06 135.49
CA GLY A 402 -53.43 102.92 135.06
C GLY A 402 -54.17 102.33 133.84
N GLY A 403 -53.53 101.79 132.81
CA GLY A 403 -52.83 100.51 132.85
C GLY A 403 -53.64 99.45 132.09
N LYS A 404 -52.92 98.67 131.26
CA LYS A 404 -53.33 97.50 130.45
C LYS A 404 -54.21 97.83 129.22
N GLY A 405 -53.91 97.37 128.01
CA GLY A 405 -53.03 96.27 127.62
C GLY A 405 -53.86 95.20 126.90
N LYS A 406 -53.37 94.85 125.71
CA LYS A 406 -53.53 93.58 124.97
C LYS A 406 -54.78 93.34 124.12
N LYS A 407 -54.43 92.76 122.97
CA LYS A 407 -55.09 91.72 122.16
C LYS A 407 -56.10 92.23 121.12
N LYS A 408 -55.75 92.11 119.85
CA LYS A 408 -55.72 90.89 118.98
C LYS A 408 -57.06 90.79 118.25
N LYS A 409 -57.05 90.99 116.94
CA LYS A 409 -56.99 89.89 115.97
C LYS A 409 -56.44 90.42 114.66
#